data_AF-A0A1V5BIW5-F1
#
_entry.id   AF-A0A1V5BIW5-F1
#
_cell.length_a   1.000
_cell.length_b   1.000
_cell.length_c   1.000
_cell.angle_alpha   90.00
_cell.angle_beta   90.00
_cell.angle_gamma   90.00
#
_symmetry.space_group_name_H-M   'P 1'
#
loop_
_entity.id
_entity.type
_entity.pdbx_description
1 polymer ?
#
loop_
_entity_poly.entity_id
_entity_poly.type
_entity_poly.pdbx_seq_one_letter_code
_entity_poly.pdbx_strand_id
1 'polypeptide(L)'
;MKIVVLNGSPKGEVSVTVQYVRYLQKKFPAHELKILNVAREISGIERDRAKWRAVMDEVKSSDGVLWATPVYYFLVPSQLKRFIELIWVRRAEENFRGKYGAALVTSIHCMDHTAMNYLTGISEDLGMRFTGGLTPAMDDLKVPAERAGLINFMACFLRAAETGAPTLRSFAPVNYSLGAYRPADLAGAAVTSAGSPETGSGKIVLLTDGNDPESNLGRMISVFRRFAPGPVEVVDLNTVEIKGGCQGCIHCGYDNTCVYRDGVKQFIQEKLLPAKAIIYAGTIKDRFLSARWKMYIDRTFVFGHTPYLSGKKIGFIISGPLRQLPNLRQIFEAHTQAQRCALLGFATDEDDAETITAGLRALATGLAWALERDLQAPPNYLGYGLSLLFKEFVPMSSGIFRADHIFYKKHGLYKNQNKDLRHRMMNFMFAVMNSLPKTRREFQKRMKPGMIADLTRIVDGARPADG
;
A
#
# COMPACT_ATOMS: atom_id res chain seq x y z
N MET A 1 -23.71 -15.50 16.61
CA MET A 1 -23.64 -14.53 15.47
C MET A 1 -22.75 -15.09 14.37
N LYS A 2 -23.05 -14.72 13.13
CA LYS A 2 -22.23 -14.98 11.94
C LYS A 2 -21.43 -13.73 11.57
N ILE A 3 -20.12 -13.82 11.68
CA ILE A 3 -19.18 -12.77 11.28
C ILE A 3 -18.47 -13.21 9.99
N VAL A 4 -18.60 -12.42 8.93
CA VAL A 4 -17.82 -12.65 7.71
C VAL A 4 -16.47 -11.98 7.85
N VAL A 5 -15.41 -12.76 7.68
CA VAL A 5 -14.03 -12.28 7.69
C VAL A 5 -13.55 -12.12 6.25
N LEU A 6 -13.39 -10.87 5.81
CA LEU A 6 -12.86 -10.55 4.49
C LEU A 6 -11.33 -10.57 4.56
N ASN A 7 -10.73 -11.70 4.18
CA ASN A 7 -9.29 -11.90 4.21
C ASN A 7 -8.61 -11.16 3.05
N GLY A 8 -7.94 -10.06 3.40
CA GLY A 8 -7.16 -9.21 2.51
C GLY A 8 -5.76 -9.74 2.17
N SER A 9 -5.35 -10.88 2.73
CA SER A 9 -4.03 -11.43 2.47
C SER A 9 -3.98 -12.21 1.15
N PRO A 10 -3.05 -11.90 0.23
CA PRO A 10 -2.83 -12.72 -0.97
C PRO A 10 -2.27 -14.11 -0.65
N LYS A 11 -1.81 -14.34 0.60
CA LYS A 11 -1.34 -15.65 1.08
C LYS A 11 -2.48 -16.62 1.41
N GLY A 12 -3.74 -16.16 1.50
CA GLY A 12 -4.88 -16.98 1.92
C GLY A 12 -4.64 -17.66 3.27
N GLU A 13 -4.92 -18.97 3.35
CA GLU A 13 -4.80 -19.79 4.57
C GLU A 13 -3.43 -19.76 5.26
N VAL A 14 -2.35 -19.52 4.53
CA VAL A 14 -0.98 -19.46 5.09
C VAL A 14 -0.56 -18.02 5.45
N SER A 15 -1.53 -17.14 5.66
CA SER A 15 -1.30 -15.78 6.14
C SER A 15 -1.11 -15.75 7.65
N VAL A 16 -0.21 -14.88 8.13
CA VAL A 16 -0.08 -14.52 9.54
C VAL A 16 -1.42 -13.99 10.06
N THR A 17 -2.05 -13.04 9.36
CA THR A 17 -3.36 -12.48 9.73
C THR A 17 -4.45 -13.53 9.92
N VAL A 18 -4.46 -14.57 9.08
CA VAL A 18 -5.45 -15.65 9.19
C VAL A 18 -5.22 -16.46 10.46
N GLN A 19 -3.97 -16.60 10.93
CA GLN A 19 -3.73 -17.28 12.21
C GLN A 19 -4.31 -16.50 13.40
N TYR A 20 -4.32 -15.16 13.35
CA TYR A 20 -4.99 -14.34 14.38
C TYR A 20 -6.51 -14.56 14.35
N VAL A 21 -7.11 -14.63 13.15
CA VAL A 21 -8.53 -14.94 13.01
C VAL A 21 -8.86 -16.35 13.50
N ARG A 22 -8.02 -17.34 13.18
CA ARG A 22 -8.19 -18.72 13.66
C ARG A 22 -8.02 -18.83 15.17
N TYR A 23 -7.12 -18.04 15.76
CA TYR A 23 -7.02 -17.92 17.20
C TYR A 23 -8.34 -17.41 17.81
N LEU A 24 -8.95 -16.38 17.20
CA LEU A 24 -10.26 -15.87 17.60
C LEU A 24 -11.38 -16.90 17.42
N GLN A 25 -11.40 -17.68 16.33
CA GLN A 25 -12.35 -18.79 16.15
C GLN A 25 -12.30 -19.79 17.30
N LYS A 26 -11.09 -20.12 17.80
CA LYS A 26 -10.92 -21.01 18.96
C LYS A 26 -11.38 -20.37 20.26
N LYS A 27 -11.20 -19.06 20.41
CA LYS A 27 -11.56 -18.32 21.62
C LYS A 27 -13.05 -18.03 21.74
N PHE A 28 -13.75 -17.88 20.62
CA PHE A 28 -15.17 -17.53 20.56
C PHE A 28 -15.99 -18.58 19.79
N PRO A 29 -16.02 -19.85 20.23
CA PRO A 29 -16.66 -20.94 19.48
C PRO A 29 -18.18 -20.82 19.34
N ALA A 30 -18.83 -19.99 20.16
CA ALA A 30 -20.26 -19.69 20.04
C ALA A 30 -20.61 -18.80 18.83
N HIS A 31 -19.61 -18.22 18.16
CA HIS A 31 -19.78 -17.38 16.98
C HIS A 31 -19.13 -18.03 15.76
N GLU A 32 -19.77 -17.92 14.61
CA GLU A 32 -19.18 -18.33 13.34
C GLU A 32 -18.32 -17.18 12.80
N LEU A 33 -17.01 -17.39 12.64
CA LEU A 33 -16.14 -16.46 11.89
C LEU A 33 -15.83 -17.10 10.54
N LYS A 34 -16.57 -16.74 9.50
CA LYS A 34 -16.42 -17.33 8.16
C LYS A 34 -15.39 -16.58 7.33
N ILE A 35 -14.26 -17.22 7.04
CA ILE A 35 -13.16 -16.61 6.27
C ILE A 35 -13.43 -16.69 4.77
N LEU A 36 -13.46 -15.55 4.10
CA LEU A 36 -13.55 -15.42 2.65
C LEU A 36 -12.22 -14.87 2.11
N ASN A 37 -11.54 -15.64 1.28
CA ASN A 37 -10.21 -15.33 0.74
C ASN A 37 -10.23 -14.31 -0.41
N VAL A 38 -10.88 -13.17 -0.20
CA VAL A 38 -11.19 -12.18 -1.26
C VAL A 38 -9.95 -11.62 -1.97
N ALA A 39 -8.83 -11.47 -1.28
CA ALA A 39 -7.58 -11.02 -1.91
C ALA A 39 -6.89 -12.12 -2.73
N ARG A 40 -6.83 -13.36 -2.21
CA ARG A 40 -6.22 -14.48 -2.94
C ARG A 40 -7.02 -14.84 -4.19
N GLU A 41 -8.34 -14.71 -4.12
CA GLU A 41 -9.27 -15.13 -5.19
C GLU A 41 -9.74 -13.96 -6.08
N ILE A 42 -9.16 -12.76 -5.92
CA ILE A 42 -9.64 -11.54 -6.56
C ILE A 42 -9.86 -11.66 -8.07
N SER A 43 -8.94 -12.30 -8.80
CA SER A 43 -9.04 -12.49 -10.25
C SER A 43 -10.25 -13.35 -10.63
N GLY A 44 -10.56 -14.37 -9.82
CA GLY A 44 -11.74 -15.21 -10.00
C GLY A 44 -13.03 -14.44 -9.66
N ILE A 45 -13.05 -13.73 -8.53
CA ILE A 45 -14.19 -12.93 -8.08
C ILE A 45 -14.54 -11.81 -9.09
N GLU A 46 -13.51 -11.22 -9.71
CA GLU A 46 -13.67 -10.18 -10.72
C GLU A 46 -14.24 -10.73 -12.03
N ARG A 47 -13.79 -11.91 -12.49
CA ARG A 47 -14.23 -12.46 -13.78
C ARG A 47 -15.56 -13.21 -13.70
N ASP A 48 -15.84 -13.82 -12.55
CA ASP A 48 -16.97 -14.72 -12.37
C ASP A 48 -18.06 -14.07 -11.49
N ARG A 49 -19.19 -13.73 -12.12
CA ARG A 49 -20.35 -13.14 -11.43
C ARG A 49 -20.99 -14.08 -10.40
N ALA A 50 -20.86 -15.40 -10.54
CA ALA A 50 -21.37 -16.35 -9.54
C ALA A 50 -20.51 -16.32 -8.28
N LYS A 51 -19.18 -16.33 -8.42
CA LYS A 51 -18.26 -16.17 -7.28
C LYS A 51 -18.46 -14.86 -6.54
N TRP A 52 -18.63 -13.76 -7.27
CA TRP A 52 -18.96 -12.47 -6.66
C TRP A 52 -20.27 -12.52 -5.87
N ARG A 53 -21.34 -13.05 -6.46
CA ARG A 53 -22.64 -13.18 -5.79
C ARG A 53 -22.51 -14.01 -4.52
N ALA A 54 -21.81 -15.15 -4.57
CA ALA A 54 -21.57 -15.98 -3.39
C ALA A 54 -20.89 -15.18 -2.26
N VAL A 55 -19.86 -14.38 -2.54
CA VAL A 55 -19.22 -13.52 -1.52
C VAL A 55 -20.21 -12.48 -0.97
N MET A 56 -20.99 -11.84 -1.83
CA MET A 56 -21.98 -10.84 -1.40
C MET A 56 -23.12 -11.45 -0.59
N ASP A 57 -23.57 -12.66 -0.90
CA ASP A 57 -24.62 -13.38 -0.17
C ASP A 57 -24.15 -13.73 1.25
N GLU A 58 -22.88 -14.11 1.39
CA GLU A 58 -22.26 -14.31 2.71
C GLU A 58 -22.23 -13.01 3.52
N VAL A 59 -21.77 -11.91 2.91
CA VAL A 59 -21.76 -10.59 3.57
C VAL A 59 -23.19 -10.18 3.96
N LYS A 60 -24.15 -10.27 3.03
CA LYS A 60 -25.54 -9.88 3.27
C LYS A 60 -26.17 -10.67 4.41
N SER A 61 -25.89 -11.96 4.53
CA SER A 61 -26.41 -12.84 5.58
C SER A 61 -25.65 -12.78 6.91
N SER A 62 -24.58 -11.98 7.03
CA SER A 62 -23.80 -11.86 8.28
C SER A 62 -24.35 -10.81 9.24
N ASP A 63 -24.08 -10.98 10.53
CA ASP A 63 -24.36 -9.99 11.58
C ASP A 63 -23.28 -8.89 11.62
N GLY A 64 -22.06 -9.23 11.21
CA GLY A 64 -20.93 -8.31 11.14
C GLY A 64 -19.88 -8.71 10.11
N VAL A 65 -18.95 -7.79 9.86
CA VAL A 65 -17.85 -7.94 8.90
C VAL A 65 -16.53 -7.57 9.58
N LEU A 66 -15.55 -8.47 9.52
CA LEU A 66 -14.18 -8.22 9.96
C LEU A 66 -13.26 -8.11 8.74
N TRP A 67 -12.67 -6.93 8.53
CA TRP A 67 -11.58 -6.75 7.57
C TRP A 67 -10.30 -7.32 8.17
N ALA A 68 -9.79 -8.45 7.66
CA ALA A 68 -8.57 -9.06 8.16
C ALA A 68 -7.49 -9.00 7.08
N THR A 69 -6.50 -8.10 7.22
CA THR A 69 -5.50 -7.88 6.16
C THR A 69 -4.10 -7.59 6.68
N PRO A 70 -3.03 -7.95 5.94
CA PRO A 70 -1.72 -7.37 6.18
C PRO A 70 -1.62 -5.93 5.62
N VAL A 71 -0.52 -5.24 5.92
CA VAL A 71 -0.17 -3.94 5.33
C VAL A 71 0.95 -4.09 4.31
N TYR A 72 0.68 -3.78 3.03
CA TYR A 72 1.67 -3.77 1.95
C TYR A 72 1.80 -2.33 1.45
N TYR A 73 2.99 -1.72 1.57
CA TYR A 73 3.25 -0.31 1.24
C TYR A 73 2.18 0.66 1.77
N PHE A 74 2.12 0.80 3.09
CA PHE A 74 1.32 1.82 3.80
C PHE A 74 -0.20 1.73 3.56
N LEU A 75 -0.71 0.60 3.06
CA LEU A 75 -2.15 0.40 2.83
C LEU A 75 -2.45 -1.10 2.73
N VAL A 76 -3.72 -1.44 2.55
CA VAL A 76 -4.16 -2.80 2.22
C VAL A 76 -3.54 -3.30 0.90
N PRO A 77 -3.33 -4.62 0.72
CA PRO A 77 -2.81 -5.17 -0.53
C PRO A 77 -3.70 -4.80 -1.72
N SER A 78 -3.08 -4.60 -2.88
CA SER A 78 -3.76 -4.24 -4.14
C SER A 78 -4.92 -5.16 -4.50
N GLN A 79 -4.85 -6.43 -4.11
CA GLN A 79 -5.94 -7.39 -4.29
C GLN A 79 -7.18 -7.03 -3.45
N LEU A 80 -7.00 -6.67 -2.16
CA LEU A 80 -8.10 -6.20 -1.33
C LEU A 80 -8.59 -4.82 -1.79
N LYS A 81 -7.67 -3.93 -2.19
CA LYS A 81 -8.05 -2.64 -2.82
C LYS A 81 -8.95 -2.85 -4.03
N ARG A 82 -8.62 -3.81 -4.90
CA ARG A 82 -9.47 -4.14 -6.06
C ARG A 82 -10.83 -4.72 -5.64
N PHE A 83 -10.86 -5.60 -4.64
CA PHE A 83 -12.13 -6.10 -4.11
C PHE A 83 -13.03 -4.96 -3.61
N ILE A 84 -12.44 -4.01 -2.88
CA ILE A 84 -13.12 -2.82 -2.36
C ILE A 84 -13.67 -1.96 -3.50
N GLU A 85 -12.89 -1.68 -4.55
CA GLU A 85 -13.38 -0.97 -5.74
C GLU A 85 -14.56 -1.68 -6.41
N LEU A 86 -14.53 -3.01 -6.48
CA LEU A 86 -15.61 -3.79 -7.10
C LEU A 86 -16.94 -3.63 -6.36
N ILE A 87 -16.94 -3.29 -5.07
CA ILE A 87 -18.17 -3.01 -4.32
C ILE A 87 -18.93 -1.86 -4.97
N TRP A 88 -18.27 -0.72 -5.21
CA TRP A 88 -18.89 0.43 -5.89
C TRP A 88 -19.12 0.20 -7.37
N VAL A 89 -18.15 -0.39 -8.08
CA VAL A 89 -18.29 -0.68 -9.53
C VAL A 89 -19.51 -1.56 -9.80
N ARG A 90 -19.88 -2.44 -8.86
CA ARG A 90 -21.01 -3.36 -8.97
C ARG A 90 -22.23 -2.94 -8.16
N ARG A 91 -22.23 -1.74 -7.57
CA ARG A 91 -23.33 -1.19 -6.77
C ARG A 91 -23.78 -2.13 -5.65
N ALA A 92 -22.83 -2.67 -4.89
CA ALA A 92 -23.04 -3.67 -3.85
C ALA A 92 -22.92 -3.11 -2.42
N GLU A 93 -22.90 -1.79 -2.26
CA GLU A 93 -22.76 -1.07 -0.99
C GLU A 93 -23.85 -1.45 0.01
N GLU A 94 -25.08 -1.66 -0.47
CA GLU A 94 -26.24 -2.05 0.36
C GLU A 94 -26.02 -3.37 1.12
N ASN A 95 -25.14 -4.26 0.64
CA ASN A 95 -24.83 -5.49 1.37
C ASN A 95 -24.07 -5.22 2.68
N PHE A 96 -23.44 -4.05 2.82
CA PHE A 96 -22.64 -3.66 3.99
C PHE A 96 -23.37 -2.70 4.92
N ARG A 97 -24.34 -1.93 4.39
CA ARG A 97 -25.03 -0.87 5.13
C ARG A 97 -25.63 -1.39 6.44
N GLY A 98 -25.36 -0.66 7.53
CA GLY A 98 -25.87 -0.94 8.88
C GLY A 98 -25.19 -2.09 9.62
N LYS A 99 -24.37 -2.92 8.96
CA LYS A 99 -23.64 -4.02 9.61
C LYS A 99 -22.54 -3.49 10.52
N TYR A 100 -22.26 -4.21 11.59
CA TYR A 100 -21.09 -3.92 12.43
C TYR A 100 -19.81 -4.28 11.69
N GLY A 101 -18.83 -3.38 11.73
CA GLY A 101 -17.54 -3.52 11.07
C GLY A 101 -16.38 -3.39 12.04
N ALA A 102 -15.34 -4.19 11.87
CA ALA A 102 -14.05 -4.00 12.56
C ALA A 102 -12.88 -4.34 11.63
N ALA A 103 -11.67 -3.94 12.00
CA ALA A 103 -10.47 -4.26 11.24
C ALA A 103 -9.36 -4.89 12.09
N LEU A 104 -8.75 -5.95 11.57
CA LEU A 104 -7.57 -6.61 12.11
C LEU A 104 -6.44 -6.49 11.08
N VAL A 105 -5.44 -5.67 11.38
CA VAL A 105 -4.43 -5.23 10.42
C VAL A 105 -3.03 -5.63 10.89
N THR A 106 -2.52 -6.77 10.40
CA THR A 106 -1.19 -7.25 10.83
C THR A 106 -0.06 -6.57 10.06
N SER A 107 1.01 -6.17 10.73
CA SER A 107 2.16 -5.53 10.06
C SER A 107 3.48 -5.72 10.83
N ILE A 108 4.51 -4.95 10.45
CA ILE A 108 5.72 -4.72 11.27
C ILE A 108 5.68 -3.32 11.91
N HIS A 109 4.48 -2.77 12.14
CA HIS A 109 4.18 -1.39 12.52
C HIS A 109 4.65 -0.31 11.53
N CYS A 110 4.83 -0.70 10.27
CA CYS A 110 5.19 0.23 9.21
C CYS A 110 3.93 0.90 8.63
N MET A 111 3.61 2.09 9.14
CA MET A 111 2.49 2.94 8.70
C MET A 111 1.14 2.19 8.70
N ASP A 112 0.93 1.24 9.61
CA ASP A 112 -0.31 0.46 9.67
C ASP A 112 -1.53 1.30 10.04
N HIS A 113 -1.33 2.40 10.78
CA HIS A 113 -2.35 3.40 11.05
C HIS A 113 -2.98 3.96 9.75
N THR A 114 -2.22 4.09 8.67
CA THR A 114 -2.79 4.57 7.39
C THR A 114 -3.67 3.54 6.69
N ALA A 115 -3.37 2.25 6.84
CA ALA A 115 -4.24 1.17 6.38
C ALA A 115 -5.50 1.06 7.26
N MET A 116 -5.35 1.26 8.57
CA MET A 116 -6.49 1.32 9.51
C MET A 116 -7.42 2.48 9.16
N ASN A 117 -6.89 3.70 9.03
CA ASN A 117 -7.65 4.89 8.64
C ASN A 117 -8.41 4.68 7.31
N TYR A 118 -7.74 4.04 6.34
CA TYR A 118 -8.39 3.69 5.08
C TYR A 118 -9.58 2.75 5.29
N LEU A 119 -9.41 1.64 6.04
CA LEU A 119 -10.50 0.69 6.29
C LEU A 119 -11.64 1.28 7.12
N THR A 120 -11.32 2.15 8.10
CA THR A 120 -12.33 2.92 8.84
C THR A 120 -13.14 3.79 7.89
N GLY A 121 -12.49 4.61 7.06
CA GLY A 121 -13.16 5.47 6.10
C GLY A 121 -13.98 4.71 5.05
N ILE A 122 -13.46 3.60 4.53
CA ILE A 122 -14.20 2.72 3.61
C ILE A 122 -15.44 2.13 4.28
N SER A 123 -15.32 1.66 5.52
CA SER A 123 -16.46 1.10 6.26
C SER A 123 -17.54 2.16 6.52
N GLU A 124 -17.12 3.37 6.87
CA GLU A 124 -18.02 4.51 7.08
C GLU A 124 -18.70 4.98 5.79
N ASP A 125 -18.00 4.94 4.64
CA ASP A 125 -18.57 5.23 3.33
C ASP A 125 -19.59 4.17 2.89
N LEU A 126 -19.37 2.91 3.26
CA LEU A 126 -20.31 1.80 3.07
C LEU A 126 -21.51 1.86 4.05
N GLY A 127 -21.54 2.84 4.96
CA GLY A 127 -22.61 3.00 5.94
C GLY A 127 -22.61 1.92 7.04
N MET A 128 -21.46 1.31 7.31
CA MET A 128 -21.28 0.34 8.38
C MET A 128 -21.21 1.02 9.75
N ARG A 129 -21.55 0.27 10.81
CA ARG A 129 -21.32 0.65 12.20
C ARG A 129 -19.91 0.19 12.62
N PHE A 130 -18.90 0.99 12.33
CA PHE A 130 -17.51 0.60 12.53
C PHE A 130 -17.07 0.78 13.99
N THR A 131 -16.58 -0.29 14.64
CA THR A 131 -16.25 -0.31 16.07
C THR A 131 -14.77 -0.04 16.37
N GLY A 132 -13.95 0.10 15.33
CA GLY A 132 -12.50 0.27 15.45
C GLY A 132 -11.70 -0.94 14.95
N GLY A 133 -10.42 -1.00 15.31
CA GLY A 133 -9.55 -2.07 14.86
C GLY A 133 -8.30 -2.25 15.71
N LEU A 134 -7.59 -3.35 15.45
CA LEU A 134 -6.34 -3.71 16.11
C LEU A 134 -5.24 -3.90 15.06
N THR A 135 -4.04 -3.41 15.35
CA THR A 135 -2.88 -3.45 14.44
C THR A 135 -1.72 -4.29 15.00
N PRO A 136 -1.85 -5.61 15.18
CA PRO A 136 -0.80 -6.40 15.81
C PRO A 136 0.43 -6.59 14.90
N ALA A 137 1.60 -6.70 15.50
CA ALA A 137 2.81 -7.15 14.84
C ALA A 137 2.68 -8.60 14.37
N MET A 138 3.57 -9.05 13.48
CA MET A 138 3.51 -10.43 12.94
C MET A 138 3.68 -11.54 13.99
N ASP A 139 4.35 -11.24 15.10
CA ASP A 139 4.72 -12.21 16.14
C ASP A 139 3.93 -12.04 17.45
N ASP A 140 3.01 -11.08 17.53
CA ASP A 140 2.26 -10.75 18.76
C ASP A 140 1.45 -11.91 19.32
N LEU A 141 0.96 -12.86 18.50
CA LEU A 141 0.33 -14.07 19.03
C LEU A 141 1.25 -14.87 19.96
N LYS A 142 2.58 -14.70 19.90
CA LYS A 142 3.53 -15.34 20.81
C LYS A 142 3.52 -14.72 22.20
N VAL A 143 3.07 -13.48 22.33
CA VAL A 143 3.08 -12.71 23.56
C VAL A 143 1.74 -12.82 24.30
N PRO A 144 1.70 -13.28 25.57
CA PRO A 144 0.44 -13.44 26.32
C PRO A 144 -0.42 -12.17 26.43
N ALA A 145 0.22 -11.02 26.70
CA ALA A 145 -0.48 -9.74 26.84
C ALA A 145 -1.17 -9.34 25.52
N GLU A 146 -0.48 -9.50 24.38
CA GLU A 146 -1.05 -9.19 23.07
C GLU A 146 -2.21 -10.12 22.69
N ARG A 147 -2.14 -11.41 23.08
CA ARG A 147 -3.28 -12.32 22.93
C ARG A 147 -4.49 -11.87 23.74
N ALA A 148 -4.28 -11.37 24.95
CA ALA A 148 -5.36 -10.80 25.77
C ALA A 148 -5.96 -9.54 25.09
N GLY A 149 -5.12 -8.66 24.55
CA GLY A 149 -5.56 -7.52 23.74
C GLY A 149 -6.40 -7.92 22.52
N LEU A 150 -5.99 -8.97 21.80
CA LEU A 150 -6.72 -9.53 20.66
C LEU A 150 -8.11 -10.08 21.07
N ILE A 151 -8.18 -10.79 22.19
CA ILE A 151 -9.44 -11.31 22.75
C ILE A 151 -10.36 -10.15 23.13
N ASN A 152 -9.85 -9.14 23.85
CA ASN A 152 -10.62 -7.97 24.26
C ASN A 152 -11.14 -7.17 23.07
N PHE A 153 -10.32 -7.00 22.03
CA PHE A 153 -10.74 -6.39 20.77
C PHE A 153 -11.97 -7.11 20.17
N MET A 154 -11.90 -8.44 20.04
CA MET A 154 -13.00 -9.21 19.48
C MET A 154 -14.24 -9.18 20.38
N ALA A 155 -14.07 -9.28 21.70
CA ALA A 155 -15.17 -9.20 22.66
C ALA A 155 -15.90 -7.85 22.58
N CYS A 156 -15.16 -6.74 22.46
CA CYS A 156 -15.74 -5.41 22.25
C CYS A 156 -16.55 -5.32 20.95
N PHE A 157 -16.01 -5.86 19.85
CA PHE A 157 -16.72 -5.90 18.57
C PHE A 157 -18.01 -6.73 18.64
N LEU A 158 -17.95 -7.94 19.21
CA LEU A 158 -19.10 -8.82 19.37
C LEU A 158 -20.17 -8.17 20.26
N ARG A 159 -19.77 -7.65 21.43
CA ARG A 159 -20.69 -6.97 22.35
C ARG A 159 -21.38 -5.77 21.70
N ALA A 160 -20.64 -4.97 20.92
CA ALA A 160 -21.23 -3.83 20.22
C ALA A 160 -22.29 -4.26 19.21
N ALA A 161 -22.05 -5.36 18.48
CA ALA A 161 -23.01 -5.93 17.55
C ALA A 161 -24.25 -6.50 18.26
N GLU A 162 -24.07 -7.24 19.35
CA GLU A 162 -25.16 -7.84 20.13
C GLU A 162 -26.07 -6.81 20.80
N THR A 163 -25.47 -5.75 21.35
CA THR A 163 -26.20 -4.71 22.09
C THR A 163 -26.73 -3.60 21.19
N GLY A 164 -26.41 -3.60 19.90
CA GLY A 164 -26.79 -2.52 18.99
C GLY A 164 -26.13 -1.19 19.34
N ALA A 165 -24.94 -1.21 19.97
CA ALA A 165 -24.25 -0.01 20.46
C ALA A 165 -23.98 1.01 19.34
N PRO A 166 -24.15 2.32 19.59
CA PRO A 166 -23.84 3.34 18.60
C PRO A 166 -22.33 3.37 18.32
N THR A 167 -21.95 3.72 17.09
CA THR A 167 -20.55 3.87 16.68
C THR A 167 -20.26 5.31 16.29
N LEU A 168 -19.09 5.81 16.70
CA LEU A 168 -18.61 7.13 16.33
C LEU A 168 -17.96 7.09 14.95
N ARG A 169 -18.20 8.14 14.15
CA ARG A 169 -17.58 8.30 12.83
C ARG A 169 -16.31 9.14 12.97
N SER A 170 -15.25 8.69 12.32
CA SER A 170 -13.95 9.38 12.26
C SER A 170 -13.79 10.23 11.01
N PHE A 171 -14.50 9.90 9.91
CA PHE A 171 -14.33 10.56 8.62
C PHE A 171 -15.67 11.06 8.06
N ALA A 172 -15.62 12.27 7.52
CA ALA A 172 -16.69 12.77 6.66
C ALA A 172 -16.75 11.96 5.35
N PRO A 173 -17.94 11.79 4.74
CA PRO A 173 -18.05 11.27 3.38
C PRO A 173 -17.22 12.11 2.40
N VAL A 174 -16.57 11.45 1.45
CA VAL A 174 -15.77 12.14 0.42
C VAL A 174 -16.69 12.73 -0.64
N ASN A 175 -16.60 14.03 -0.86
CA ASN A 175 -17.32 14.71 -1.95
C ASN A 175 -16.47 14.71 -3.23
N TYR A 176 -16.89 13.94 -4.23
CA TYR A 176 -16.24 13.85 -5.55
C TYR A 176 -16.79 14.87 -6.57
N SER A 177 -17.71 15.74 -6.17
CA SER A 177 -18.31 16.73 -7.06
C SER A 177 -17.30 17.85 -7.33
N LEU A 178 -16.49 17.67 -8.36
CA LEU A 178 -15.50 18.65 -8.82
C LEU A 178 -15.96 19.28 -10.13
N GLY A 179 -15.60 20.56 -10.31
CA GLY A 179 -15.80 21.26 -11.57
C GLY A 179 -15.01 20.59 -12.70
N ALA A 180 -15.56 20.64 -13.91
CA ALA A 180 -14.84 20.16 -15.07
C ALA A 180 -13.68 21.14 -15.37
N TYR A 181 -12.43 20.67 -15.26
CA TYR A 181 -11.27 21.50 -15.55
C TYR A 181 -11.19 21.76 -17.06
N ARG A 182 -11.24 23.03 -17.45
CA ARG A 182 -11.04 23.50 -18.81
C ARG A 182 -9.96 24.59 -18.76
N PRO A 183 -8.69 24.27 -19.07
CA PRO A 183 -7.66 25.29 -19.11
C PRO A 183 -8.04 26.34 -20.14
N ALA A 184 -7.81 27.62 -19.83
CA ALA A 184 -7.89 28.68 -20.83
C ALA A 184 -6.96 28.37 -22.01
N ASP A 185 -7.23 28.96 -23.17
CA ASP A 185 -6.31 28.84 -24.29
C ASP A 185 -4.94 29.38 -23.86
N LEU A 186 -3.95 28.49 -23.81
CA LEU A 186 -2.57 28.82 -23.45
C LEU A 186 -1.77 29.25 -24.69
N ALA A 187 -2.42 29.63 -25.79
CA ALA A 187 -1.79 30.21 -26.97
C ALA A 187 -0.81 31.32 -26.56
N GLY A 188 0.46 31.18 -26.97
CA GLY A 188 1.52 32.14 -26.66
C GLY A 188 2.25 31.95 -25.33
N ALA A 189 1.79 31.06 -24.43
CA ALA A 189 2.63 30.61 -23.32
C ALA A 189 3.73 29.72 -23.90
N ALA A 190 4.93 30.29 -24.07
CA ALA A 190 6.06 29.63 -24.70
C ALA A 190 6.19 28.19 -24.19
N VAL A 191 6.09 27.23 -25.12
CA VAL A 191 6.89 26.01 -25.00
C VAL A 191 8.29 26.55 -24.73
N THR A 192 8.87 26.30 -23.55
CA THR A 192 10.32 26.41 -23.43
C THR A 192 10.83 25.42 -24.46
N SER A 193 11.12 25.95 -25.65
CA SER A 193 11.53 25.23 -26.83
C SER A 193 12.56 24.24 -26.35
N ALA A 194 12.34 22.97 -26.66
CA ALA A 194 13.24 21.88 -26.37
C ALA A 194 14.68 22.40 -26.46
N GLY A 195 15.28 22.66 -25.29
CA GLY A 195 16.73 22.70 -25.22
C GLY A 195 17.17 21.38 -25.86
N SER A 196 18.22 21.45 -26.66
CA SER A 196 18.89 20.23 -27.11
C SER A 196 19.01 19.26 -25.92
N PRO A 197 19.06 17.94 -26.16
CA PRO A 197 19.18 16.93 -25.09
C PRO A 197 20.39 17.12 -24.14
N GLU A 198 21.18 18.18 -24.33
CA GLU A 198 22.47 18.44 -23.72
C GLU A 198 22.47 19.57 -22.67
N THR A 199 21.40 20.38 -22.51
CA THR A 199 21.37 21.38 -21.42
C THR A 199 20.66 20.85 -20.17
N GLY A 200 21.39 20.08 -19.36
CA GLY A 200 21.23 19.96 -17.90
C GLY A 200 20.00 19.28 -17.28
N SER A 201 18.82 19.33 -17.89
CA SER A 201 17.53 19.03 -17.22
C SER A 201 17.30 17.55 -16.88
N GLY A 202 17.97 16.63 -17.58
CA GLY A 202 17.86 15.19 -17.33
C GLY A 202 16.47 14.59 -17.53
N LYS A 203 16.38 13.26 -17.54
CA LYS A 203 15.16 12.53 -17.90
C LYS A 203 14.04 12.74 -16.86
N ILE A 204 12.88 13.25 -17.28
CA ILE A 204 11.66 13.40 -16.47
C ILE A 204 10.65 12.32 -16.90
N VAL A 205 10.14 11.55 -15.94
CA VAL A 205 9.10 10.55 -16.18
C VAL A 205 7.82 10.94 -15.46
N LEU A 206 6.69 10.90 -16.14
CA LEU A 206 5.36 11.02 -15.54
C LEU A 206 4.67 9.67 -15.60
N LEU A 207 4.26 9.15 -14.45
CA LEU A 207 3.52 7.90 -14.32
C LEU A 207 2.05 8.19 -14.14
N THR A 208 1.20 7.50 -14.90
CA THR A 208 -0.25 7.62 -14.78
C THR A 208 -0.96 6.30 -15.05
N ASP A 209 -2.21 6.17 -14.67
CA ASP A 209 -3.12 5.10 -15.09
C ASP A 209 -4.38 5.64 -15.79
N GLY A 210 -4.34 6.92 -16.17
CA GLY A 210 -5.41 7.60 -16.89
C GLY A 210 -4.88 8.83 -17.61
N ASN A 211 -4.94 8.81 -18.94
CA ASN A 211 -4.47 9.91 -19.78
C ASN A 211 -5.48 10.26 -20.88
N ASP A 212 -6.77 10.03 -20.62
CA ASP A 212 -7.83 10.50 -21.49
C ASP A 212 -7.75 12.03 -21.61
N PRO A 213 -7.50 12.60 -22.81
CA PRO A 213 -7.44 14.05 -23.02
C PRO A 213 -8.72 14.77 -22.59
N GLU A 214 -9.84 14.06 -22.54
CA GLU A 214 -11.13 14.59 -22.10
C GLU A 214 -11.40 14.46 -20.60
N SER A 215 -10.46 13.90 -19.84
CA SER A 215 -10.53 13.89 -18.38
C SER A 215 -9.84 15.11 -17.77
N ASN A 216 -10.19 15.46 -16.53
CA ASN A 216 -9.46 16.49 -15.79
C ASN A 216 -7.97 16.13 -15.66
N LEU A 217 -7.66 14.88 -15.29
CA LEU A 217 -6.29 14.39 -15.15
C LEU A 217 -5.48 14.54 -16.45
N GLY A 218 -6.04 14.13 -17.60
CA GLY A 218 -5.37 14.26 -18.90
C GLY A 218 -5.10 15.71 -19.28
N ARG A 219 -6.05 16.63 -19.00
CA ARG A 219 -5.84 18.07 -19.18
C ARG A 219 -4.77 18.63 -18.24
N MET A 220 -4.75 18.22 -16.96
CA MET A 220 -3.71 18.62 -16.01
C MET A 220 -2.33 18.13 -16.45
N ILE A 221 -2.21 16.88 -16.90
CA ILE A 221 -0.97 16.30 -17.44
C ILE A 221 -0.50 17.13 -18.66
N SER A 222 -1.41 17.44 -19.59
CA SER A 222 -1.11 18.24 -20.77
C SER A 222 -0.55 19.63 -20.41
N VAL A 223 -1.19 20.32 -19.45
CA VAL A 223 -0.76 21.63 -18.97
C VAL A 223 0.59 21.56 -18.26
N PHE A 224 0.81 20.58 -17.37
CA PHE A 224 2.11 20.38 -16.73
C PHE A 224 3.23 20.18 -17.75
N ARG A 225 3.00 19.36 -18.78
CA ARG A 225 4.00 19.09 -19.83
C ARG A 225 4.39 20.32 -20.63
N ARG A 226 3.50 21.31 -20.78
CA ARG A 226 3.80 22.58 -21.46
C ARG A 226 4.78 23.45 -20.66
N PHE A 227 4.71 23.40 -19.33
CA PHE A 227 5.56 24.19 -18.43
C PHE A 227 6.78 23.44 -17.89
N ALA A 228 6.91 22.13 -18.17
CA ALA A 228 8.00 21.32 -17.68
C ALA A 228 9.35 21.79 -18.26
N PRO A 229 10.47 21.69 -17.50
CA PRO A 229 11.80 22.18 -17.93
C PRO A 229 12.47 21.36 -19.03
N GLY A 230 11.74 20.40 -19.62
CA GLY A 230 12.24 19.51 -20.65
C GLY A 230 11.22 18.45 -21.04
N PRO A 231 11.56 17.57 -22.00
CA PRO A 231 10.68 16.49 -22.43
C PRO A 231 10.25 15.59 -21.27
N VAL A 232 8.94 15.42 -21.12
CA VAL A 232 8.34 14.52 -20.13
C VAL A 232 7.91 13.23 -20.82
N GLU A 233 8.54 12.11 -20.44
CA GLU A 233 8.12 10.78 -20.86
C GLU A 233 6.90 10.35 -20.03
N VAL A 234 5.73 10.30 -20.66
CA VAL A 234 4.50 9.82 -20.02
C VAL A 234 4.42 8.30 -20.15
N VAL A 235 4.32 7.60 -19.03
CA VAL A 235 4.12 6.15 -19.00
C VAL A 235 2.77 5.85 -18.37
N ASP A 236 1.89 5.25 -19.16
CA ASP A 236 0.62 4.71 -18.68
C ASP A 236 0.84 3.31 -18.09
N LEU A 237 0.58 3.17 -16.79
CA LEU A 237 0.64 1.92 -16.05
C LEU A 237 -0.28 0.86 -16.62
N ASN A 238 -1.35 1.18 -17.35
CA ASN A 238 -2.19 0.20 -18.04
C ASN A 238 -1.45 -0.50 -19.19
N THR A 239 -0.44 0.16 -19.78
CA THR A 239 0.38 -0.41 -20.87
C THR A 239 1.56 -1.24 -20.36
N VAL A 240 1.95 -1.07 -19.09
CA VAL A 240 2.97 -1.90 -18.46
C VAL A 240 2.39 -3.29 -18.20
N GLU A 241 3.06 -4.36 -18.63
CA GLU A 241 2.60 -5.70 -18.30
C GLU A 241 2.83 -5.97 -16.79
N ILE A 242 1.75 -5.86 -15.98
CA ILE A 242 1.75 -6.18 -14.55
C ILE A 242 0.72 -7.29 -14.35
N LYS A 243 1.19 -8.53 -14.18
CA LYS A 243 0.34 -9.74 -14.16
C LYS A 243 -0.50 -9.90 -12.90
N GLY A 244 -0.15 -9.18 -11.83
CA GLY A 244 -0.88 -9.22 -10.57
C GLY A 244 -0.15 -8.49 -9.43
N GLY A 245 -0.84 -8.35 -8.31
CA GLY A 245 -0.33 -7.72 -7.09
C GLY A 245 0.72 -8.56 -6.37
N CYS A 246 1.46 -7.93 -5.44
CA CYS A 246 2.46 -8.63 -4.63
C CYS A 246 1.83 -9.80 -3.85
N GLN A 247 2.51 -10.95 -3.85
CA GLN A 247 2.05 -12.18 -3.19
C GLN A 247 2.60 -12.34 -1.76
N GLY A 248 3.41 -11.37 -1.30
CA GLY A 248 4.14 -11.43 -0.03
C GLY A 248 5.02 -12.67 0.11
N CYS A 249 5.49 -13.24 -1.01
CA CYS A 249 6.21 -14.51 -1.03
C CYS A 249 7.66 -14.41 -0.54
N ILE A 250 8.22 -13.20 -0.48
CA ILE A 250 9.58 -12.88 0.00
C ILE A 250 10.70 -13.50 -0.87
N HIS A 251 10.38 -14.10 -2.02
CA HIS A 251 11.40 -14.57 -2.97
C HIS A 251 12.39 -13.47 -3.39
N CYS A 252 11.90 -12.25 -3.57
CA CYS A 252 12.72 -11.10 -3.94
C CYS A 252 13.69 -10.65 -2.84
N GLY A 253 13.53 -11.11 -1.59
CA GLY A 253 14.43 -10.72 -0.49
C GLY A 253 15.88 -11.13 -0.72
N TYR A 254 16.13 -12.17 -1.53
CA TYR A 254 17.48 -12.65 -1.79
C TYR A 254 18.28 -11.72 -2.74
N ASP A 255 17.71 -11.36 -3.88
CA ASP A 255 18.42 -10.70 -5.00
C ASP A 255 17.58 -9.65 -5.75
N ASN A 256 16.49 -9.16 -5.15
CA ASN A 256 15.54 -8.24 -5.77
C ASN A 256 14.97 -8.77 -7.11
N THR A 257 14.72 -10.08 -7.19
CA THR A 257 14.00 -10.69 -8.33
C THR A 257 12.63 -11.20 -7.91
N CYS A 258 11.59 -10.66 -8.55
CA CYS A 258 10.21 -11.07 -8.30
C CYS A 258 9.92 -12.44 -8.94
N VAL A 259 8.95 -13.17 -8.38
CA VAL A 259 8.46 -14.44 -8.98
C VAL A 259 7.65 -14.21 -10.25
N TYR A 260 7.07 -13.03 -10.41
CA TYR A 260 6.37 -12.66 -11.64
C TYR A 260 7.39 -12.47 -12.76
N ARG A 261 7.10 -13.09 -13.91
CA ARG A 261 7.78 -12.85 -15.18
C ARG A 261 6.90 -11.92 -16.01
N ASP A 262 7.04 -10.63 -15.78
CA ASP A 262 6.28 -9.56 -16.44
C ASP A 262 7.14 -8.29 -16.58
N GLY A 263 6.56 -7.23 -17.12
CA GLY A 263 7.26 -6.00 -17.50
C GLY A 263 7.72 -5.10 -16.36
N VAL A 264 7.35 -5.35 -15.10
CA VAL A 264 7.61 -4.41 -13.97
C VAL A 264 9.10 -4.14 -13.78
N LYS A 265 9.94 -5.20 -13.76
CA LYS A 265 11.39 -5.05 -13.50
C LYS A 265 12.03 -4.21 -14.61
N GLN A 266 11.75 -4.55 -15.86
CA GLN A 266 12.26 -3.86 -17.03
C GLN A 266 11.82 -2.38 -17.03
N PHE A 267 10.52 -2.14 -16.81
CA PHE A 267 9.96 -0.80 -16.70
C PHE A 267 10.70 0.06 -15.67
N ILE A 268 10.93 -0.45 -14.46
CA ILE A 268 11.62 0.31 -13.41
C ILE A 268 13.08 0.59 -13.81
N GLN A 269 13.77 -0.41 -14.37
CA GLN A 269 15.18 -0.29 -14.77
C GLN A 269 15.41 0.67 -15.94
N GLU A 270 14.52 0.69 -16.93
CA GLU A 270 14.68 1.49 -18.15
C GLU A 270 14.07 2.89 -18.04
N LYS A 271 13.00 3.03 -17.24
CA LYS A 271 12.25 4.29 -17.14
C LYS A 271 12.57 5.03 -15.85
N LEU A 272 12.45 4.39 -14.70
CA LEU A 272 12.49 5.09 -13.40
C LEU A 272 13.89 5.30 -12.84
N LEU A 273 14.73 4.27 -12.86
CA LEU A 273 16.10 4.39 -12.35
C LEU A 273 16.93 5.46 -13.08
N PRO A 274 16.84 5.62 -14.42
CA PRO A 274 17.57 6.67 -15.13
C PRO A 274 16.95 8.07 -15.00
N ALA A 275 15.70 8.19 -14.53
CA ALA A 275 15.02 9.48 -14.40
C ALA A 275 15.63 10.34 -13.29
N LYS A 276 15.77 11.65 -13.49
CA LYS A 276 16.11 12.61 -12.42
C LYS A 276 14.88 13.02 -11.59
N ALA A 277 13.70 12.98 -12.22
CA ALA A 277 12.43 13.29 -11.57
C ALA A 277 11.30 12.36 -11.99
N ILE A 278 10.36 12.14 -11.08
CA ILE A 278 9.19 11.30 -11.30
C ILE A 278 7.94 12.08 -10.86
N ILE A 279 7.00 12.26 -11.77
CA ILE A 279 5.69 12.86 -11.47
C ILE A 279 4.65 11.74 -11.40
N TYR A 280 3.98 11.59 -10.26
CA TYR A 280 2.91 10.62 -10.06
C TYR A 280 1.57 11.30 -10.35
N ALA A 281 0.86 10.84 -11.37
CA ALA A 281 -0.38 11.44 -11.83
C ALA A 281 -1.55 10.45 -11.76
N GLY A 282 -2.52 10.67 -10.89
CA GLY A 282 -3.61 9.71 -10.69
C GLY A 282 -4.93 10.35 -10.29
N THR A 283 -6.02 9.65 -10.59
CA THR A 283 -7.35 10.03 -10.12
C THR A 283 -7.66 9.31 -8.81
N ILE A 284 -8.20 10.03 -7.84
CA ILE A 284 -8.69 9.45 -6.59
C ILE A 284 -9.85 8.49 -6.91
N LYS A 285 -9.71 7.25 -6.47
CA LYS A 285 -10.73 6.21 -6.48
C LYS A 285 -10.94 5.81 -5.04
N ASP A 286 -12.18 5.90 -4.55
CA ASP A 286 -12.48 5.79 -3.12
C ASP A 286 -11.57 6.72 -2.28
N ARG A 287 -10.89 6.22 -1.26
CA ARG A 287 -10.01 7.02 -0.39
C ARG A 287 -8.53 6.90 -0.76
N PHE A 288 -8.21 6.37 -1.95
CA PHE A 288 -6.84 6.22 -2.48
C PHE A 288 -6.80 6.53 -3.99
N LEU A 289 -5.74 6.14 -4.70
CA LEU A 289 -5.78 5.99 -6.17
C LEU A 289 -6.40 4.64 -6.57
N SER A 290 -6.38 4.33 -7.85
CA SER A 290 -6.87 3.05 -8.35
C SER A 290 -6.12 1.83 -7.79
N ALA A 291 -6.75 0.66 -7.91
CA ALA A 291 -6.12 -0.62 -7.64
C ALA A 291 -4.95 -0.89 -8.60
N ARG A 292 -4.93 -0.26 -9.79
CA ARG A 292 -3.81 -0.34 -10.72
C ARG A 292 -2.57 0.35 -10.16
N TRP A 293 -2.74 1.57 -9.66
CA TRP A 293 -1.71 2.27 -8.91
C TRP A 293 -1.21 1.46 -7.73
N LYS A 294 -2.13 0.94 -6.92
CA LYS A 294 -1.77 0.14 -5.76
C LYS A 294 -1.01 -1.14 -6.14
N MET A 295 -1.39 -1.77 -7.24
CA MET A 295 -0.72 -2.96 -7.77
C MET A 295 0.72 -2.65 -8.18
N TYR A 296 0.94 -1.54 -8.89
CA TYR A 296 2.29 -1.09 -9.22
C TYR A 296 3.13 -0.82 -7.95
N ILE A 297 2.61 -0.03 -7.00
CA ILE A 297 3.32 0.30 -5.75
C ILE A 297 3.68 -0.98 -4.98
N ASP A 298 2.73 -1.91 -4.81
CA ASP A 298 3.01 -3.20 -4.18
C ASP A 298 4.11 -4.00 -4.87
N ARG A 299 4.18 -3.90 -6.20
CA ARG A 299 5.19 -4.61 -7.00
C ARG A 299 6.56 -3.96 -6.91
N THR A 300 6.68 -2.74 -6.38
CA THR A 300 7.96 -2.16 -5.99
C THR A 300 8.58 -2.81 -4.75
N PHE A 301 7.86 -3.71 -4.04
CA PHE A 301 8.41 -4.56 -2.95
C PHE A 301 9.61 -5.38 -3.36
N VAL A 302 9.82 -5.55 -4.67
CA VAL A 302 11.02 -6.18 -5.20
C VAL A 302 12.30 -5.46 -4.76
N PHE A 303 12.25 -4.16 -4.45
CA PHE A 303 13.35 -3.39 -3.85
C PHE A 303 13.33 -3.36 -2.32
N GLY A 304 12.41 -4.11 -1.70
CA GLY A 304 12.31 -4.29 -0.26
C GLY A 304 12.35 -2.96 0.50
N HIS A 305 13.26 -2.88 1.45
CA HIS A 305 13.47 -1.72 2.32
C HIS A 305 14.56 -0.78 1.79
N THR A 306 14.89 -0.86 0.50
CA THR A 306 15.92 -0.03 -0.14
C THR A 306 15.29 1.17 -0.84
N PRO A 307 15.79 2.40 -0.59
CA PRO A 307 15.33 3.61 -1.27
C PRO A 307 15.89 3.68 -2.70
N TYR A 308 15.40 2.83 -3.60
CA TYR A 308 15.91 2.68 -4.97
C TYR A 308 15.73 3.94 -5.84
N LEU A 309 14.90 4.90 -5.41
CA LEU A 309 14.71 6.20 -6.05
C LEU A 309 15.52 7.35 -5.41
N SER A 310 16.44 7.06 -4.48
CA SER A 310 17.20 8.08 -3.73
C SER A 310 17.71 9.25 -4.59
N GLY A 311 17.51 10.47 -4.08
CA GLY A 311 17.98 11.71 -4.71
C GLY A 311 17.09 12.26 -5.82
N LYS A 312 16.08 11.52 -6.29
CA LYS A 312 15.14 11.99 -7.31
C LYS A 312 14.18 13.05 -6.77
N LYS A 313 13.64 13.85 -7.68
CA LYS A 313 12.59 14.84 -7.36
C LYS A 313 11.22 14.24 -7.67
N ILE A 314 10.30 14.28 -6.72
CA ILE A 314 8.97 13.69 -6.82
C ILE A 314 7.91 14.78 -6.74
N GLY A 315 6.99 14.79 -7.69
CA GLY A 315 5.81 15.64 -7.70
C GLY A 315 4.54 14.82 -7.91
N PHE A 316 3.39 15.38 -7.54
CA PHE A 316 2.10 14.71 -7.67
C PHE A 316 1.10 15.58 -8.44
N ILE A 317 0.36 14.96 -9.36
CA ILE A 317 -0.79 15.54 -10.06
C ILE A 317 -1.99 14.67 -9.71
N ILE A 318 -2.88 15.16 -8.85
CA ILE A 318 -3.97 14.35 -8.32
C ILE A 318 -5.30 14.93 -8.77
N SER A 319 -6.06 14.17 -9.55
CA SER A 319 -7.44 14.53 -9.88
C SER A 319 -8.38 13.93 -8.83
N GLY A 320 -9.13 14.76 -8.12
CA GLY A 320 -9.98 14.34 -6.99
C GLY A 320 -9.75 15.17 -5.72
N PRO A 321 -10.64 15.02 -4.72
CA PRO A 321 -10.67 15.84 -3.50
C PRO A 321 -9.55 15.48 -2.49
N LEU A 322 -8.28 15.71 -2.85
CA LEU A 322 -7.13 15.37 -1.99
C LEU A 322 -7.14 16.15 -0.67
N ARG A 323 -7.67 17.39 -0.61
CA ARG A 323 -7.78 18.15 0.65
C ARG A 323 -8.69 17.48 1.67
N GLN A 324 -9.65 16.66 1.24
CA GLN A 324 -10.51 15.86 2.12
C GLN A 324 -9.82 14.56 2.60
N LEU A 325 -8.65 14.21 2.05
CA LEU A 325 -7.98 12.93 2.25
C LEU A 325 -6.55 13.10 2.80
N PRO A 326 -6.38 13.62 4.04
CA PRO A 326 -5.06 13.80 4.65
C PRO A 326 -4.30 12.47 4.81
N ASN A 327 -5.01 11.35 4.98
CA ASN A 327 -4.41 10.02 5.02
C ASN A 327 -3.68 9.66 3.70
N LEU A 328 -4.30 9.98 2.54
CA LEU A 328 -3.70 9.74 1.22
C LEU A 328 -2.47 10.64 1.01
N ARG A 329 -2.57 11.92 1.36
CA ARG A 329 -1.45 12.86 1.32
C ARG A 329 -0.26 12.37 2.16
N GLN A 330 -0.52 11.92 3.38
CA GLN A 330 0.52 11.38 4.26
C GLN A 330 1.17 10.11 3.68
N ILE A 331 0.41 9.22 3.02
CA ILE A 331 0.97 8.04 2.33
C ILE A 331 1.95 8.48 1.23
N PHE A 332 1.61 9.49 0.43
CA PHE A 332 2.49 10.00 -0.62
C PHE A 332 3.76 10.69 -0.08
N GLU A 333 3.61 11.46 0.99
CA GLU A 333 4.74 12.06 1.71
C GLU A 333 5.65 10.98 2.29
N ALA A 334 5.09 9.98 2.97
CA ALA A 334 5.82 8.84 3.52
C ALA A 334 6.52 8.03 2.42
N HIS A 335 5.89 7.81 1.27
CA HIS A 335 6.52 7.13 0.11
C HIS A 335 7.73 7.92 -0.40
N THR A 336 7.58 9.23 -0.57
CA THR A 336 8.66 10.11 -1.02
C THR A 336 9.83 10.11 -0.03
N GLN A 337 9.53 10.18 1.26
CA GLN A 337 10.52 10.14 2.34
C GLN A 337 11.20 8.78 2.49
N ALA A 338 10.44 7.68 2.39
CA ALA A 338 10.97 6.31 2.40
C ALA A 338 11.98 6.09 1.27
N GLN A 339 11.75 6.73 0.13
CA GLN A 339 12.61 6.70 -1.04
C GLN A 339 13.74 7.74 -1.00
N ARG A 340 13.84 8.57 0.04
CA ARG A 340 14.85 9.65 0.17
C ARG A 340 14.85 10.60 -1.03
N CYS A 341 13.65 10.98 -1.45
CA CYS A 341 13.41 11.88 -2.56
C CYS A 341 12.99 13.27 -2.05
N ALA A 342 13.22 14.29 -2.86
CA ALA A 342 12.67 15.62 -2.59
C ALA A 342 11.22 15.70 -3.08
N LEU A 343 10.31 16.12 -2.20
CA LEU A 343 8.92 16.37 -2.54
C LEU A 343 8.74 17.78 -3.07
N LEU A 344 8.24 17.92 -4.30
CA LEU A 344 7.97 19.22 -4.94
C LEU A 344 6.59 19.77 -4.55
N GLY A 345 5.64 18.90 -4.26
CA GLY A 345 4.27 19.27 -3.90
C GLY A 345 3.21 18.50 -4.68
N PHE A 346 1.98 19.00 -4.60
CA PHE A 346 0.78 18.40 -5.17
C PHE A 346 0.01 19.46 -5.98
N ALA A 347 -0.26 19.18 -7.25
CA ALA A 347 -1.21 19.92 -8.06
C ALA A 347 -2.54 19.14 -8.11
N THR A 348 -3.66 19.82 -7.91
CA THR A 348 -5.01 19.23 -7.79
C THR A 348 -6.03 19.96 -8.66
N ASP A 349 -7.13 19.31 -9.04
CA ASP A 349 -8.27 19.90 -9.76
C ASP A 349 -9.42 20.34 -8.82
N GLU A 350 -9.08 20.72 -7.60
CA GLU A 350 -10.04 21.07 -6.54
C GLU A 350 -10.45 22.56 -6.54
N ASP A 351 -9.76 23.42 -7.30
CA ASP A 351 -10.01 24.87 -7.39
C ASP A 351 -10.61 25.28 -8.76
N ASP A 352 -10.74 26.58 -9.01
CA ASP A 352 -11.09 27.12 -10.32
C ASP A 352 -9.97 26.87 -11.36
N ALA A 353 -10.30 27.00 -12.65
CA ALA A 353 -9.39 26.66 -13.74
C ALA A 353 -8.09 27.50 -13.78
N GLU A 354 -8.13 28.76 -13.34
CA GLU A 354 -6.95 29.62 -13.29
C GLU A 354 -6.01 29.13 -12.19
N THR A 355 -6.54 28.90 -10.99
CA THR A 355 -5.79 28.38 -9.84
C THR A 355 -5.18 27.01 -10.12
N ILE A 356 -5.93 26.08 -10.74
CA ILE A 356 -5.41 24.76 -11.15
C ILE A 356 -4.22 24.93 -12.11
N THR A 357 -4.35 25.80 -13.12
CA THR A 357 -3.31 26.06 -14.11
C THR A 357 -2.06 26.66 -13.47
N ALA A 358 -2.24 27.62 -12.55
CA ALA A 358 -1.16 28.23 -11.79
C ALA A 358 -0.43 27.19 -10.92
N GLY A 359 -1.16 26.28 -10.26
CA GLY A 359 -0.58 25.19 -9.47
C GLY A 359 0.25 24.22 -10.31
N LEU A 360 -0.24 23.85 -11.51
CA LEU A 360 0.51 23.00 -12.45
C LEU A 360 1.78 23.68 -12.96
N ARG A 361 1.71 24.98 -13.26
CA ARG A 361 2.87 25.79 -13.63
C ARG A 361 3.87 25.85 -12.48
N ALA A 362 3.41 26.10 -11.25
CA ALA A 362 4.26 26.17 -10.06
C ALA A 362 4.96 24.83 -9.77
N LEU A 363 4.28 23.70 -9.97
CA LEU A 363 4.91 22.38 -9.87
C LEU A 363 6.02 22.19 -10.91
N ALA A 364 5.78 22.64 -12.15
CA ALA A 364 6.74 22.51 -13.25
C ALA A 364 7.96 23.44 -13.09
N THR A 365 7.76 24.69 -12.68
CA THR A 365 8.85 25.63 -12.41
C THR A 365 9.63 25.24 -11.15
N GLY A 366 8.94 24.75 -10.11
CA GLY A 366 9.56 24.16 -8.92
C GLY A 366 10.42 22.94 -9.25
N LEU A 367 9.98 22.10 -10.19
CA LEU A 367 10.81 21.01 -10.72
C LEU A 367 12.08 21.52 -11.40
N ALA A 368 11.98 22.55 -12.24
CA ALA A 368 13.14 23.16 -12.90
C ALA A 368 14.18 23.62 -11.87
N TRP A 369 13.72 24.41 -10.90
CA TRP A 369 14.56 24.93 -9.83
C TRP A 369 15.21 23.83 -8.98
N ALA A 370 14.46 22.76 -8.68
CA ALA A 370 14.95 21.62 -7.91
C ALA A 370 15.98 20.78 -8.68
N LEU A 371 15.86 20.67 -10.00
CA LEU A 371 16.83 19.98 -10.85
C LEU A 371 18.14 20.78 -10.98
N GLU A 372 18.04 22.09 -11.20
CA GLU A 372 19.20 22.99 -11.29
C GLU A 372 20.08 22.97 -10.03
N ARG A 373 19.46 22.89 -8.86
CA ARG A 373 20.14 22.92 -7.56
C ARG A 373 20.46 21.56 -6.97
N ASP A 374 20.12 20.48 -7.70
CA ASP A 374 20.10 19.11 -7.20
C ASP A 374 19.49 19.01 -5.79
N LEU A 375 18.30 19.58 -5.61
CA LEU A 375 17.64 19.71 -4.32
C LEU A 375 17.56 18.38 -3.57
N GLN A 376 18.24 18.28 -2.43
CA GLN A 376 18.11 17.14 -1.53
C GLN A 376 17.11 17.50 -0.43
N ALA A 377 16.17 16.60 -0.11
CA ALA A 377 15.29 16.80 1.03
C ALA A 377 15.86 16.11 2.27
N PRO A 378 16.08 16.84 3.38
CA PRO A 378 16.37 16.19 4.65
C PRO A 378 15.16 15.37 5.11
N PRO A 379 15.38 14.30 5.90
CA PRO A 379 14.29 13.49 6.42
C PRO A 379 13.42 14.31 7.39
N ASN A 380 12.11 14.26 7.19
CA ASN A 380 11.14 14.71 8.19
C ASN A 380 10.80 13.57 9.17
N TYR A 381 9.81 13.76 10.05
CA TYR A 381 9.40 12.73 11.02
C TYR A 381 9.04 11.39 10.36
N LEU A 382 8.32 11.41 9.23
CA LEU A 382 7.95 10.19 8.50
C LEU A 382 9.21 9.47 8.00
N GLY A 383 10.12 10.19 7.35
CA GLY A 383 11.38 9.63 6.87
C GLY A 383 12.28 9.12 7.99
N TYR A 384 12.35 9.85 9.10
CA TYR A 384 13.14 9.47 10.26
C TYR A 384 12.58 8.22 10.95
N GLY A 385 11.27 8.18 11.25
CA GLY A 385 10.60 7.05 11.89
C GLY A 385 10.71 5.77 11.05
N LEU A 386 10.45 5.86 9.74
CA LEU A 386 10.65 4.72 8.83
C LEU A 386 12.11 4.25 8.82
N SER A 387 13.07 5.17 8.88
CA SER A 387 14.49 4.81 8.94
C SER A 387 14.85 4.06 10.22
N LEU A 388 14.24 4.41 11.37
CA LEU A 388 14.47 3.70 12.63
C LEU A 388 13.93 2.28 12.56
N LEU A 389 12.69 2.13 12.09
CA LEU A 389 12.06 0.82 11.93
C LEU A 389 12.88 -0.10 11.03
N PHE A 390 13.31 0.38 9.86
CA PHE A 390 14.10 -0.44 8.93
C PHE A 390 15.55 -0.67 9.39
N LYS A 391 16.12 0.25 10.18
CA LYS A 391 17.41 0.01 10.85
C LYS A 391 17.32 -1.15 11.82
N GLU A 392 16.18 -1.38 12.46
CA GLU A 392 16.01 -2.55 13.33
C GLU A 392 15.69 -3.82 12.52
N PHE A 393 14.73 -3.71 11.59
CA PHE A 393 14.19 -4.85 10.86
C PHE A 393 15.21 -5.51 9.89
N VAL A 394 15.94 -4.72 9.10
CA VAL A 394 16.81 -5.25 8.02
C VAL A 394 17.98 -6.08 8.57
N PRO A 395 18.71 -5.68 9.63
CA PRO A 395 19.74 -6.54 10.23
C PRO A 395 19.18 -7.85 10.76
N MET A 396 18.05 -7.81 11.49
CA MET A 396 17.43 -9.00 12.10
C MET A 396 16.98 -10.00 11.05
N SER A 397 16.56 -9.50 9.88
CA SER A 397 16.06 -10.32 8.78
C SER A 397 17.07 -10.54 7.65
N SER A 398 18.35 -10.22 7.87
CA SER A 398 19.40 -10.22 6.82
C SER A 398 19.68 -11.58 6.16
N GLY A 399 19.35 -12.70 6.81
CA GLY A 399 19.39 -14.03 6.20
C GLY A 399 18.30 -14.25 5.14
N ILE A 400 17.18 -13.52 5.23
CA ILE A 400 16.02 -13.56 4.34
C ILE A 400 16.09 -12.42 3.31
N PHE A 401 16.27 -11.19 3.80
CA PHE A 401 16.41 -9.97 2.99
C PHE A 401 17.89 -9.66 2.74
N ARG A 402 18.57 -10.59 2.08
CA ARG A 402 19.99 -10.47 1.74
C ARG A 402 20.27 -9.27 0.84
N ALA A 403 19.42 -9.01 -0.14
CA ALA A 403 19.60 -7.87 -1.05
C ALA A 403 19.59 -6.54 -0.29
N ASP A 404 18.63 -6.38 0.62
CA ASP A 404 18.53 -5.21 1.51
C ASP A 404 19.77 -5.11 2.39
N HIS A 405 20.21 -6.23 2.99
CA HIS A 405 21.41 -6.24 3.83
C HIS A 405 22.67 -5.76 3.09
N ILE A 406 22.87 -6.24 1.86
CA ILE A 406 23.99 -5.83 1.00
C ILE A 406 23.89 -4.33 0.69
N PHE A 407 22.69 -3.86 0.32
CA PHE A 407 22.45 -2.45 0.07
C PHE A 407 22.78 -1.59 1.30
N TYR A 408 22.29 -1.96 2.48
CA TYR A 408 22.49 -1.20 3.71
C TYR A 408 23.97 -1.12 4.11
N LYS A 409 24.73 -2.21 3.93
CA LYS A 409 26.19 -2.21 4.13
C LYS A 409 26.89 -1.27 3.16
N LYS A 410 26.59 -1.38 1.87
CA LYS A 410 27.23 -0.56 0.81
C LYS A 410 27.00 0.94 1.02
N HIS A 411 25.84 1.32 1.54
CA HIS A 411 25.44 2.72 1.71
C HIS A 411 25.55 3.23 3.16
N GLY A 412 26.19 2.47 4.05
CA GLY A 412 26.47 2.91 5.43
C GLY A 412 25.22 3.18 6.28
N LEU A 413 24.14 2.40 6.08
CA LEU A 413 22.85 2.66 6.72
C LEU A 413 22.70 2.07 8.13
N TYR A 414 23.67 1.27 8.58
CA TYR A 414 23.70 0.62 9.90
C TYR A 414 24.35 1.45 11.01
N LYS A 415 24.44 2.77 10.87
CA LYS A 415 25.03 3.63 11.92
C LYS A 415 24.29 3.46 13.26
N ASN A 416 25.05 3.29 14.33
CA ASN A 416 24.59 3.22 15.73
C ASN A 416 23.66 2.04 16.09
N GLN A 417 23.89 0.86 15.52
CA GLN A 417 23.08 -0.33 15.84
C GLN A 417 23.58 -1.12 17.05
N ASN A 418 22.61 -1.66 17.80
CA ASN A 418 22.87 -2.62 18.86
C ASN A 418 23.37 -3.94 18.24
N LYS A 419 24.53 -4.42 18.69
CA LYS A 419 25.27 -5.51 18.04
C LYS A 419 24.92 -6.85 18.69
N ASP A 420 23.71 -7.38 18.47
CA ASP A 420 23.41 -8.75 18.88
C ASP A 420 24.24 -9.74 18.03
N LEU A 421 25.30 -10.27 18.64
CA LEU A 421 26.26 -11.17 18.00
C LEU A 421 25.62 -12.51 17.62
N ARG A 422 24.67 -13.00 18.41
CA ARG A 422 23.98 -14.28 18.17
C ARG A 422 23.12 -14.20 16.92
N HIS A 423 22.32 -13.15 16.80
CA HIS A 423 21.49 -12.93 15.61
C HIS A 423 22.35 -12.74 14.35
N ARG A 424 23.49 -12.03 14.45
CA ARG A 424 24.42 -11.88 13.33
C ARG A 424 25.02 -13.21 12.87
N MET A 425 25.41 -14.07 13.82
CA MET A 425 25.96 -15.39 13.50
C MET A 425 24.90 -16.27 12.84
N MET A 426 23.67 -16.31 13.38
CA MET A 426 22.56 -17.06 12.81
C MET A 426 22.24 -16.58 11.38
N ASN A 427 22.12 -15.27 11.18
CA ASN A 427 21.87 -14.69 9.87
C ASN A 427 23.01 -14.94 8.87
N PHE A 428 24.26 -14.96 9.33
CA PHE A 428 25.40 -15.34 8.50
C PHE A 428 25.29 -16.80 8.04
N MET A 429 24.99 -17.73 8.94
CA MET A 429 24.75 -19.13 8.58
C MET A 429 23.60 -19.27 7.58
N PHE A 430 22.48 -18.58 7.81
CA PHE A 430 21.36 -18.55 6.86
C PHE A 430 21.77 -17.99 5.49
N ALA A 431 22.59 -16.94 5.46
CA ALA A 431 23.07 -16.35 4.22
C ALA A 431 23.99 -17.32 3.45
N VAL A 432 24.86 -18.07 4.15
CA VAL A 432 25.69 -19.12 3.55
C VAL A 432 24.81 -20.24 3.00
N MET A 433 23.85 -20.74 3.77
CA MET A 433 22.92 -21.76 3.29
C MET A 433 22.15 -21.30 2.06
N ASN A 434 21.62 -20.07 2.05
CA ASN A 434 20.89 -19.51 0.91
C ASN A 434 21.76 -19.14 -0.31
N SER A 435 23.09 -19.17 -0.18
CA SER A 435 24.00 -18.99 -1.32
C SER A 435 23.99 -20.21 -2.25
N LEU A 436 23.74 -21.41 -1.70
CA LEU A 436 23.62 -22.64 -2.47
C LEU A 436 22.23 -22.70 -3.15
N PRO A 437 22.14 -22.93 -4.48
CA PRO A 437 20.87 -22.88 -5.20
C PRO A 437 19.82 -23.91 -4.73
N LYS A 438 20.25 -25.13 -4.37
CA LYS A 438 19.35 -26.22 -3.94
C LYS A 438 18.66 -25.88 -2.61
N THR A 439 19.45 -25.53 -1.60
CA THR A 439 18.97 -25.10 -0.28
C THR A 439 18.13 -23.82 -0.37
N ARG A 440 18.50 -22.85 -1.20
CA ARG A 440 17.69 -21.63 -1.42
C ARG A 440 16.30 -21.96 -1.96
N ARG A 441 16.20 -22.85 -2.96
CA ARG A 441 14.91 -23.28 -3.51
C ARG A 441 14.05 -23.96 -2.44
N GLU A 442 14.64 -24.82 -1.62
CA GLU A 442 13.94 -25.48 -0.52
C GLU A 442 13.50 -24.49 0.58
N PHE A 443 14.37 -23.55 0.95
CA PHE A 443 14.03 -22.48 1.88
C PHE A 443 12.84 -21.65 1.38
N GLN A 444 12.87 -21.24 0.11
CA GLN A 444 11.78 -20.48 -0.51
C GLN A 444 10.44 -21.23 -0.50
N LYS A 445 10.44 -22.55 -0.77
CA LYS A 445 9.23 -23.39 -0.66
C LYS A 445 8.68 -23.41 0.77
N ARG A 446 9.58 -23.47 1.77
CA ARG A 446 9.22 -23.51 3.20
C ARG A 446 9.00 -22.14 3.82
N MET A 447 9.21 -21.04 3.07
CA MET A 447 9.14 -19.69 3.62
C MET A 447 7.76 -19.37 4.19
N LYS A 448 6.69 -19.53 3.40
CA LYS A 448 5.33 -19.24 3.88
C LYS A 448 4.88 -20.13 5.04
N PRO A 449 5.04 -21.48 4.99
CA PRO A 449 4.74 -22.34 6.13
C PRO A 449 5.58 -22.00 7.37
N GLY A 450 6.86 -21.70 7.18
CA GLY A 450 7.76 -21.34 8.28
C GLY A 450 7.36 -20.05 9.00
N MET A 451 6.84 -19.06 8.27
CA MET A 451 6.36 -17.79 8.85
C MET A 451 5.23 -17.99 9.87
N ILE A 452 4.42 -19.03 9.72
CA ILE A 452 3.23 -19.25 10.56
C ILE A 452 3.38 -20.42 11.52
N ALA A 453 4.45 -21.21 11.44
CA ALA A 453 4.57 -22.48 12.16
C ALA A 453 4.33 -22.33 13.68
N ASP A 454 4.97 -21.36 14.31
CA ASP A 454 4.78 -21.10 15.74
C ASP A 454 3.37 -20.59 16.05
N LEU A 455 2.82 -19.74 15.17
CA LEU A 455 1.46 -19.21 15.32
C LEU A 455 0.42 -20.32 15.23
N THR A 456 0.59 -21.25 14.29
CA THR A 456 -0.26 -22.43 14.14
C THR A 456 -0.22 -23.29 15.40
N ARG A 457 0.96 -23.54 15.99
CA ARG A 457 1.04 -24.28 17.28
C ARG A 457 0.25 -23.58 18.40
N ILE A 458 0.31 -22.25 18.47
CA ILE A 458 -0.45 -21.46 19.45
C ILE A 458 -1.95 -21.55 19.20
N VAL A 459 -2.38 -21.47 17.93
CA VAL A 459 -3.78 -21.64 17.52
C VAL A 459 -4.29 -23.03 17.85
N ASP A 460 -3.53 -24.07 17.53
CA ASP A 460 -3.92 -25.46 17.78
C ASP A 460 -4.03 -25.77 19.29
N GLY A 461 -3.16 -25.15 20.09
CA GLY A 461 -3.21 -25.24 21.56
C GLY A 461 -4.23 -24.31 22.23
N ALA A 462 -4.93 -23.44 21.47
CA ALA A 462 -5.87 -22.48 22.03
C ALA A 462 -7.15 -23.16 22.51
N ARG A 463 -7.53 -22.89 23.76
CA ARG A 463 -8.81 -23.25 24.35
C ARG A 463 -9.79 -22.07 24.26
N PRO A 464 -11.11 -22.29 24.40
CA PRO A 464 -12.10 -21.20 24.51
C PRO A 464 -11.67 -20.12 25.52
N ALA A 465 -12.13 -18.89 25.33
CA ALA A 465 -12.00 -17.88 26.39
C ALA A 465 -12.92 -18.27 27.55
N ASP A 466 -12.47 -18.07 28.79
CA ASP A 466 -13.36 -18.17 29.95
C ASP A 466 -14.39 -17.05 29.82
N GLY A 467 -15.68 -17.42 29.90
CA GLY A 467 -16.82 -16.56 29.58
C GLY A 467 -17.02 -15.40 30.55
#